data_AF-A0A383DYL8-F1
#
_entry.id   AF-A0A383DYL8-F1
#
_cell.length_a   1.000
_cell.length_b   1.000
_cell.length_c   1.000
_cell.angle_alpha   90.00
_cell.angle_beta   90.00
_cell.angle_gamma   90.00
#
_symmetry.space_group_name_H-M   'P 1'
#
loop_
_entity.id
_entity.type
_entity.pdbx_description
1 polymer ?
#
loop_
_entity_poly.entity_id
_entity_poly.type
_entity_poly.pdbx_seq_one_letter_code
_entity_poly.pdbx_strand_id
1 'polypeptide(L)'
;MPRIVGVIDEPVAPGATDNLDINIHSRSLIKFIQQTNTPITVGIQGEWGSGKTSLINSIYHEFNSDPTIKQIWINSWEYSLLSTPEESLLKIINRIIEELLESDTDTKRKDAIKSGAEKIFKGALRVGAQVALGTEAAKVTQEL
;
A
#
# COMPACT_ATOMS: atom_id res chain seq x y z
N MET A 1 19.63 12.67 -35.29
CA MET A 1 19.06 11.96 -34.13
C MET A 1 17.79 12.69 -33.72
N PRO A 2 16.64 12.00 -33.58
CA PRO A 2 15.42 12.67 -33.16
C PRO A 2 15.63 13.20 -31.74
N ARG A 3 15.44 14.51 -31.56
CA ARG A 3 15.47 15.18 -30.26
C ARG A 3 14.16 14.79 -29.58
N ILE A 4 14.21 13.95 -28.55
CA ILE A 4 13.05 13.71 -27.69
C ILE A 4 12.79 15.02 -26.96
N VAL A 5 11.70 15.70 -27.32
CA VAL A 5 11.21 16.89 -26.63
C VAL A 5 10.13 16.41 -25.68
N GLY A 6 10.55 16.07 -24.47
CA GLY A 6 9.69 15.59 -23.40
C GLY A 6 10.57 15.12 -22.25
N VAL A 7 10.48 15.78 -21.10
CA VAL A 7 11.00 15.21 -19.86
C VAL A 7 10.04 14.07 -19.52
N ILE A 8 10.55 12.84 -19.58
CA ILE A 8 9.77 11.67 -19.19
C ILE A 8 9.69 11.71 -17.66
N ASP A 9 8.48 11.78 -17.10
CA ASP A 9 8.23 11.69 -15.66
C ASP A 9 8.36 10.22 -15.23
N GLU A 10 9.60 9.73 -15.27
CA GLU A 10 9.96 8.40 -14.82
C GLU A 10 10.83 8.51 -13.57
N PRO A 11 10.58 7.67 -12.55
CA PRO A 11 11.44 7.63 -11.38
C PRO A 11 12.88 7.27 -11.80
N VAL A 12 13.86 7.88 -11.14
CA VAL A 12 15.28 7.68 -11.44
C VAL A 12 15.61 6.20 -11.36
N ALA A 13 16.04 5.61 -12.48
CA ALA A 13 16.44 4.21 -12.53
C ALA A 13 17.68 3.95 -11.67
N PRO A 14 17.87 2.73 -11.12
CA PRO A 14 19.06 2.39 -10.35
C PRO A 14 20.35 2.69 -11.13
N GLY A 15 21.21 3.56 -10.57
CA GLY A 15 22.48 3.97 -11.17
C GLY A 15 22.43 5.16 -12.14
N ALA A 16 21.26 5.75 -12.39
CA ALA A 16 21.14 6.97 -13.19
C ALA A 16 21.52 8.23 -12.39
N THR A 17 21.89 9.30 -13.11
CA THR A 17 22.28 10.59 -12.51
C THR A 17 21.12 11.20 -11.73
N ASP A 18 21.34 11.43 -10.43
CA ASP A 18 20.38 12.08 -9.55
C ASP A 18 20.47 13.61 -9.70
N ASN A 19 19.65 14.16 -10.60
CA ASN A 19 19.62 15.59 -10.88
C ASN A 19 18.94 16.43 -9.79
N LEU A 20 18.29 15.78 -8.80
CA LEU A 20 17.52 16.45 -7.75
C LEU A 20 18.17 16.31 -6.36
N ASP A 21 19.37 15.72 -6.29
CA ASP A 21 20.12 15.44 -5.04
C ASP A 21 19.30 14.67 -3.98
N ILE A 22 18.35 13.84 -4.44
CA ILE A 22 17.46 13.02 -3.60
C ILE A 22 18.26 11.96 -2.83
N ASN A 23 19.42 11.57 -3.32
CA ASN A 23 20.27 10.53 -2.76
C ASN A 23 20.71 10.80 -1.31
N ILE A 24 20.91 12.07 -0.93
CA ILE A 24 21.28 12.41 0.45
C ILE A 24 20.10 12.13 1.40
N HIS A 25 18.90 12.52 0.98
CA HIS A 25 17.66 12.29 1.74
C HIS A 25 17.29 10.81 1.78
N SER A 26 17.41 10.09 0.66
CA SER A 26 17.11 8.66 0.58
C SER A 26 18.02 7.84 1.48
N ARG A 27 19.34 8.04 1.42
CA ARG A 27 20.29 7.30 2.27
C ARG A 27 20.06 7.55 3.76
N SER A 28 19.77 8.79 4.14
CA SER A 28 19.51 9.13 5.54
C SER A 28 18.24 8.43 6.05
N LEU A 29 17.18 8.43 5.24
CA LEU A 29 15.93 7.74 5.57
C LEU A 29 16.09 6.22 5.60
N ILE A 30 16.81 5.64 4.64
CA ILE A 30 17.14 4.20 4.60
C ILE A 30 17.87 3.79 5.88
N LYS A 31 18.92 4.54 6.25
CA LYS A 31 19.70 4.25 7.46
C LYS A 31 18.84 4.33 8.71
N PHE A 32 17.94 5.32 8.78
CA PHE A 32 16.99 5.43 9.87
C PHE A 32 16.04 4.23 9.94
N ILE A 33 15.48 3.78 8.81
CA ILE A 33 14.60 2.60 8.73
C ILE A 33 15.35 1.32 9.17
N GLN A 34 16.63 1.18 8.83
CA GLN A 34 17.45 0.02 9.24
C GLN A 34 17.77 -0.01 10.74
N GLN A 35 17.85 1.16 11.38
CA GLN A 35 18.31 1.29 12.76
C GLN A 35 17.17 1.44 13.78
N THR A 36 15.95 1.74 13.32
CA THR A 36 14.81 1.92 14.23
C THR A 36 14.32 0.59 14.80
N ASN A 37 14.15 0.52 16.12
CA ASN A 37 13.61 -0.67 16.81
C ASN A 37 12.10 -0.59 17.04
N THR A 38 11.47 0.56 16.75
CA THR A 38 10.03 0.75 16.95
C THR A 38 9.30 0.74 15.61
N PRO A 39 8.07 0.20 15.55
CA PRO A 39 7.19 0.42 14.41
C PRO A 39 7.00 1.93 14.18
N ILE A 40 7.19 2.38 12.95
CA ILE A 40 7.08 3.79 12.56
C ILE A 40 6.23 3.94 11.31
N THR A 41 5.59 5.10 11.17
CA THR A 41 4.90 5.51 9.95
C THR A 41 5.59 6.75 9.40
N VAL A 42 6.02 6.69 8.15
CA VAL A 42 6.69 7.81 7.47
C VAL A 42 5.77 8.37 6.38
N GLY A 43 5.45 9.65 6.48
CA GLY A 43 4.73 10.38 5.43
C GLY A 43 5.72 11.13 4.54
N ILE A 44 5.63 10.95 3.22
CA ILE A 44 6.44 11.67 2.23
C ILE A 44 5.55 12.73 1.56
N GLN A 45 5.89 14.00 1.76
CA GLN A 45 5.16 15.15 1.23
C GLN A 45 6.08 16.04 0.37
N GLY A 46 5.53 16.63 -0.69
CA GLY A 46 6.26 17.50 -1.60
C GLY A 46 5.44 17.81 -2.85
N GLU A 47 5.86 18.83 -3.60
CA GLU A 47 5.19 19.26 -4.83
C GLU A 47 5.21 18.20 -5.94
N TRP A 48 4.37 18.32 -6.95
CA TRP A 48 4.40 17.42 -8.10
C TRP A 48 5.76 17.53 -8.83
N GLY A 49 6.34 16.40 -9.26
CA GLY A 49 7.68 16.38 -9.85
C GLY A 49 8.86 16.49 -8.89
N SER A 50 8.65 16.63 -7.57
CA SER A 50 9.74 16.70 -6.57
C SER A 50 10.49 15.38 -6.31
N GLY A 51 10.16 14.30 -7.03
CA GLY A 51 10.85 13.01 -6.90
C GLY A 51 10.43 12.13 -5.72
N LYS A 52 9.23 12.34 -5.14
CA LYS A 52 8.67 11.48 -4.08
C LYS A 52 8.63 10.00 -4.47
N THR A 53 8.15 9.70 -5.68
CA THR A 53 8.10 8.32 -6.19
C THR A 53 9.51 7.75 -6.36
N SER A 54 10.46 8.56 -6.85
CA SER A 54 11.87 8.18 -6.96
C SER A 54 12.49 7.84 -5.60
N LEU A 55 12.17 8.63 -4.56
CA LEU A 55 12.59 8.37 -3.18
C LEU A 55 12.05 7.02 -2.68
N ILE A 56 10.75 6.76 -2.85
CA ILE A 56 10.12 5.50 -2.44
C ILE A 56 10.74 4.31 -3.20
N ASN A 57 10.96 4.44 -4.51
CA ASN A 57 11.61 3.39 -5.31
C ASN A 57 13.05 3.14 -4.87
N SER A 58 13.80 4.18 -4.49
CA SER A 58 15.16 4.03 -3.98
C SER A 58 15.18 3.19 -2.69
N ILE A 59 14.25 3.47 -1.77
CA ILE A 59 14.06 2.68 -0.54
C ILE A 59 13.70 1.23 -0.90
N TYR A 60 12.75 1.05 -1.84
CA TYR A 60 12.33 -0.28 -2.26
C TYR A 60 13.47 -1.11 -2.81
N HIS A 61 14.27 -0.54 -3.72
CA HIS A 61 15.39 -1.23 -4.34
C HIS A 61 16.51 -1.57 -3.36
N GLU A 62 16.80 -0.70 -2.38
CA GLU A 62 17.80 -0.96 -1.35
C GLU A 62 17.46 -2.23 -0.56
N PHE A 63 16.19 -2.42 -0.21
CA PHE A 63 15.74 -3.55 0.59
C PHE A 63 15.35 -4.78 -0.23
N ASN A 64 15.24 -4.69 -1.55
CA ASN A 64 14.74 -5.77 -2.39
C ASN A 64 15.70 -6.98 -2.47
N SER A 65 16.98 -6.77 -2.13
CA SER A 65 18.00 -7.82 -2.11
C SER A 65 18.13 -8.50 -0.74
N ASP A 66 17.47 -8.00 0.30
CA ASP A 66 17.56 -8.56 1.66
C ASP A 66 16.41 -9.55 1.92
N PRO A 67 16.68 -10.86 2.00
CA PRO A 67 15.64 -11.87 2.20
C PRO A 67 15.00 -11.82 3.60
N THR A 68 15.58 -11.06 4.54
CA THR A 68 15.02 -10.90 5.89
C THR A 68 13.96 -9.80 5.96
N ILE A 69 13.84 -8.98 4.91
CA ILE A 69 12.90 -7.85 4.86
C ILE A 69 11.80 -8.15 3.83
N LYS A 70 10.58 -8.41 4.32
CA LYS A 70 9.40 -8.51 3.45
C LYS A 70 8.86 -7.11 3.15
N GLN A 71 8.96 -6.71 1.89
CA GLN A 71 8.35 -5.49 1.39
C GLN A 71 6.98 -5.79 0.79
N ILE A 72 5.99 -4.94 1.10
CA ILE A 72 4.63 -5.05 0.55
C ILE A 72 4.33 -3.73 -0.15
N TRP A 73 4.23 -3.78 -1.48
CA TRP A 73 3.92 -2.62 -2.31
C TRP A 73 2.44 -2.54 -2.60
N ILE A 74 1.82 -1.38 -2.34
CA ILE A 74 0.39 -1.18 -2.53
C ILE A 74 0.17 0.13 -3.28
N ASN A 75 -0.46 0.04 -4.45
CA ASN A 75 -0.96 1.20 -5.18
C ASN A 75 -2.41 1.48 -4.78
N SER A 76 -2.63 2.32 -3.77
CA SER A 76 -3.97 2.61 -3.26
C SER A 76 -4.92 3.21 -4.30
N TRP A 77 -4.39 3.96 -5.28
CA TRP A 77 -5.19 4.54 -6.35
C TRP A 77 -5.81 3.46 -7.24
N GLU A 78 -5.01 2.49 -7.66
CA GLU A 78 -5.49 1.37 -8.47
C GLU A 78 -6.59 0.58 -7.75
N TYR A 79 -6.41 0.31 -6.46
CA TYR A 79 -7.42 -0.37 -5.65
C TYR A 79 -8.70 0.43 -5.45
N SER A 80 -8.62 1.77 -5.53
CA SER A 80 -9.79 2.66 -5.41
C SER A 80 -10.58 2.83 -6.71
N LEU A 81 -10.00 2.48 -7.87
CA LEU A 81 -10.68 2.60 -9.15
C LEU A 81 -11.90 1.67 -9.20
N LEU A 82 -13.04 2.24 -9.60
CA LEU A 82 -14.31 1.53 -9.79
C LEU A 82 -14.74 0.68 -8.58
N SER A 83 -14.33 1.08 -7.39
CA SER A 83 -14.60 0.38 -6.14
C SER A 83 -15.20 1.34 -5.13
N THR A 84 -16.08 0.86 -4.27
CA THR A 84 -16.50 1.66 -3.10
C THR A 84 -15.31 1.84 -2.14
N PRO A 85 -15.31 2.86 -1.26
CA PRO A 85 -14.27 3.01 -0.24
C PRO A 85 -14.09 1.75 0.61
N GLU A 86 -15.20 1.10 0.97
CA GLU A 86 -15.21 -0.14 1.73
C GLU A 86 -14.54 -1.25 0.92
N GLU A 87 -14.96 -1.49 -0.32
CA GLU A 87 -14.34 -2.50 -1.19
C GLU A 87 -12.84 -2.26 -1.40
N SER A 88 -12.44 -1.00 -1.56
CA SER A 88 -11.04 -0.62 -1.72
C SER A 88 -10.22 -1.00 -0.50
N LEU A 89 -10.73 -0.70 0.71
CA LEU A 89 -10.10 -1.08 1.97
C LEU A 89 -10.00 -2.61 2.09
N LEU A 90 -11.07 -3.33 1.76
CA LEU A 90 -11.09 -4.79 1.81
C LEU A 90 -10.04 -5.41 0.87
N LYS A 91 -9.93 -4.88 -0.36
CA LYS A 91 -8.92 -5.32 -1.34
C LYS A 91 -7.49 -5.05 -0.85
N ILE A 92 -7.23 -3.87 -0.28
CA ILE A 92 -5.91 -3.50 0.27
C ILE A 92 -5.53 -4.43 1.43
N ILE A 93 -6.44 -4.69 2.37
CA ILE A 93 -6.18 -5.58 3.51
C ILE A 93 -5.91 -7.00 3.03
N ASN A 94 -6.72 -7.52 2.09
CA ASN A 94 -6.51 -8.86 1.54
C ASN A 94 -5.16 -8.97 0.86
N ARG A 95 -4.75 -7.96 0.08
CA ARG A 95 -3.44 -7.95 -0.56
C ARG A 95 -2.29 -8.01 0.45
N ILE A 96 -2.38 -7.24 1.53
CA ILE A 96 -1.37 -7.27 2.61
C ILE A 96 -1.28 -8.67 3.21
N ILE A 97 -2.43 -9.27 3.53
CA ILE A 97 -2.48 -10.60 4.12
C ILE A 97 -1.88 -11.64 3.17
N GLU A 98 -2.28 -11.64 1.90
CA GLU A 98 -1.76 -12.57 0.89
C GLU A 98 -0.23 -12.48 0.77
N GLU A 99 0.31 -11.26 0.66
CA GLU A 99 1.76 -11.02 0.56
C GLU A 99 2.53 -11.51 1.80
N LEU A 100 1.96 -11.32 2.99
CA LEU A 100 2.53 -11.86 4.24
C LEU A 100 2.49 -13.39 4.25
N LEU A 101 1.37 -13.98 3.83
CA LEU A 101 1.21 -15.43 3.80
C LEU A 101 2.10 -16.12 2.78
N GLU A 102 2.36 -15.49 1.63
CA GLU A 102 3.31 -16.04 0.64
C GLU A 102 4.72 -16.21 1.23
N SER A 103 5.13 -15.32 2.14
CA SER A 103 6.44 -15.37 2.79
C SER A 103 6.54 -16.34 3.98
N ASP A 104 5.43 -16.83 4.52
CA ASP A 104 5.44 -17.78 5.64
C ASP A 104 5.68 -19.22 5.12
N THR A 105 6.48 -20.00 5.82
CA THR A 105 6.71 -21.43 5.47
C THR A 105 5.71 -22.36 6.17
N ASP A 106 5.03 -21.90 7.22
CA ASP A 106 4.11 -22.73 8.02
C ASP A 106 2.67 -22.67 7.48
N THR A 107 2.25 -23.75 6.81
CA THR A 107 0.91 -23.90 6.22
C THR A 107 -0.22 -23.76 7.23
N LYS A 108 -0.04 -24.19 8.48
CA LYS A 108 -1.10 -24.10 9.51
C LYS A 108 -1.33 -22.65 9.92
N ARG A 109 -0.26 -21.85 9.97
CA ARG A 109 -0.34 -20.43 10.30
C ARG A 109 -1.03 -19.63 9.19
N LYS A 110 -0.78 -20.00 7.92
CA LYS A 110 -1.51 -19.44 6.77
C LYS A 110 -3.01 -19.64 6.87
N ASP A 111 -3.43 -20.87 7.14
CA ASP A 111 -4.86 -21.22 7.26
C ASP A 111 -5.55 -20.49 8.43
N ALA A 112 -4.84 -20.34 9.55
CA ALA A 112 -5.34 -19.60 10.71
C ALA A 112 -5.54 -18.11 10.41
N ILE A 113 -4.57 -17.45 9.76
CA ILE A 113 -4.67 -16.03 9.39
C ILE A 113 -5.76 -15.82 8.34
N LYS A 114 -5.83 -16.66 7.31
CA LYS A 114 -6.86 -16.58 6.27
C LYS A 114 -8.26 -16.74 6.86
N SER A 115 -8.46 -17.74 7.71
CA SER A 115 -9.76 -17.96 8.37
C SER A 115 -10.13 -16.85 9.36
N GLY A 116 -9.15 -16.26 10.04
CA GLY A 116 -9.34 -15.09 10.91
C GLY A 116 -9.80 -13.87 10.12
N ALA A 117 -9.12 -13.57 9.01
CA ALA A 117 -9.48 -12.51 8.09
C ALA A 117 -10.92 -12.72 7.58
N GLU A 118 -11.25 -13.90 7.04
CA GLU A 118 -12.58 -14.22 6.54
C GLU A 118 -13.69 -13.99 7.58
N LYS A 119 -13.44 -14.32 8.85
CA LYS A 119 -14.41 -14.09 9.93
C LYS A 119 -14.62 -12.60 10.18
N ILE A 120 -13.56 -11.80 10.19
CA ILE A 120 -13.64 -10.34 10.34
C ILE A 120 -14.41 -9.74 9.16
N PHE A 121 -14.08 -10.14 7.93
CA PHE A 121 -14.77 -9.70 6.71
C PHE A 121 -16.27 -10.02 6.76
N LYS A 122 -16.62 -11.28 7.06
CA LYS A 122 -18.03 -11.70 7.19
C LYS A 122 -18.75 -10.95 8.31
N GLY A 123 -18.07 -10.67 9.43
CA GLY A 123 -18.60 -9.88 10.53
C GLY A 123 -18.89 -8.44 10.12
N ALA A 124 -17.93 -7.77 9.49
CA ALA A 124 -18.07 -6.39 9.01
C ALA A 124 -19.18 -6.25 7.96
N LEU A 125 -19.23 -7.16 6.98
CA LEU A 125 -20.31 -7.21 5.98
C LEU A 125 -21.68 -7.40 6.62
N ARG A 126 -21.80 -8.27 7.63
CA ARG A 126 -23.08 -8.50 8.33
C ARG A 126 -23.57 -7.26 9.06
N VAL A 127 -22.67 -6.54 9.74
CA VAL A 127 -23.01 -5.28 10.44
C VAL A 127 -23.39 -4.20 9.42
N GLY A 128 -22.60 -4.04 8.36
CA GLY A 128 -22.89 -3.07 7.29
C GLY A 128 -24.25 -3.31 6.61
N ALA A 129 -24.56 -4.56 6.27
CA ALA A 129 -25.83 -4.94 5.67
C ALA A 129 -27.02 -4.69 6.61
N GLN A 130 -26.89 -5.02 7.91
CA GLN A 130 -27.95 -4.75 8.89
C GLN A 130 -28.22 -3.26 9.07
N VAL A 131 -27.17 -2.44 9.10
CA VAL A 131 -27.31 -0.98 9.21
C VAL A 131 -27.96 -0.42 7.94
N ALA A 132 -27.46 -0.78 6.75
CA ALA A 132 -27.99 -0.29 5.48
C ALA A 132 -29.46 -0.71 5.24
N LEU A 133 -29.80 -1.97 5.51
CA LEU A 133 -31.18 -2.46 5.42
C LEU A 133 -32.08 -1.80 6.47
N GLY A 134 -31.58 -1.55 7.68
CA GLY A 134 -32.32 -0.84 8.73
C GLY A 134 -32.60 0.61 8.35
N THR A 135 -31.64 1.30 7.73
CA THR A 135 -31.81 2.69 7.27
C THR A 135 -32.73 2.80 6.06
N GLU A 136 -32.64 1.88 5.09
CA GLU A 136 -33.53 1.88 3.92
C GLU A 136 -34.95 1.42 4.29
N ALA A 137 -35.10 0.44 5.19
CA ALA A 137 -36.42 0.08 5.74
C ALA A 137 -37.05 1.25 6.52
N ALA A 138 -36.27 1.98 7.31
CA ALA A 138 -36.76 3.16 8.03
C ALA A 138 -37.22 4.28 7.08
N LYS A 139 -36.50 4.52 5.97
CA LYS A 139 -36.90 5.48 4.92
C LYS A 139 -38.22 5.10 4.25
N VAL A 140 -38.37 3.84 3.82
CA VAL A 140 -39.61 3.36 3.18
C VAL A 140 -40.80 3.46 4.13
N THR A 141 -40.59 3.31 5.44
CA THR A 141 -41.65 3.45 6.45
C THR A 141 -42.03 4.92 6.72
N GLN A 142 -41.17 5.89 6.40
CA GLN A 142 -41.48 7.32 6.50
C GLN A 142 -42.19 7.89 5.26
N GLU A 143 -42.05 7.23 4.11
CA GLU A 143 -42.72 7.62 2.86
C GLU A 143 -44.12 7.00 2.68
N LEU A 144 -44.55 6.12 3.60
CA LEU A 144 -45.90 5.54 3.71
C LEU A 144 -46.70 6.24 4.82
#